data_AF-A0AAP0DWA4-F1
#
_entry.id   AF-A0AAP0DWA4-F1
#
_cell.length_a   1.000
_cell.length_b   1.000
_cell.length_c   1.000
_cell.angle_alpha   90.00
_cell.angle_beta   90.00
_cell.angle_gamma   90.00
#
_symmetry.space_group_name_H-M   'P 1'
#
loop_
_entity.id
_entity.type
_entity.pdbx_description
1 polymer ?
#
loop_
_entity_poly.entity_id
_entity_poly.type
_entity_poly.pdbx_seq_one_letter_code
_entity_poly.pdbx_strand_id
1 'polypeptide(L)'
;MGIEPEYPGKSRIFDGRTGDPFEQPVIIGKSYILKLIHQVDDKIHGRSSGHYALVTQQPLRGRAKQGGQRVGEMEVWALEGFGVAHILQEMLTYKSDHIRARQEVLGTTIIGGTIPNPEDAPESFRLLVRELRSLALELNHFLIRNEKLSSHSIRLGCPGSDMSLGRSNMKLRFLGVFNTPNKKKGS
;
A
#
# COMPACT_ATOMS: atom_id res chain seq x y z
N MET A 1 -21.42 1.24 -57.75
CA MET A 1 -20.43 1.51 -56.69
C MET A 1 -19.08 1.60 -57.39
N GLY A 2 -18.50 2.79 -57.48
CA GLY A 2 -17.37 3.06 -58.37
C GLY A 2 -16.10 2.40 -57.86
N ILE A 3 -15.70 1.31 -58.53
CA ILE A 3 -14.37 0.72 -58.37
C ILE A 3 -13.42 1.65 -59.12
N GLU A 4 -12.43 2.22 -58.44
CA GLU A 4 -11.44 3.05 -59.12
C GLU A 4 -10.47 2.15 -59.92
N PRO A 5 -10.31 2.39 -61.24
CA PRO A 5 -9.47 1.54 -62.08
C PRO A 5 -7.97 1.66 -61.74
N GLU A 6 -7.56 2.77 -61.11
CA GLU A 6 -6.18 3.04 -60.69
C GLU A 6 -5.81 2.34 -59.37
N TYR A 7 -6.81 1.95 -58.56
CA TYR A 7 -6.62 1.30 -57.26
C TYR A 7 -7.56 0.09 -57.08
N PRO A 8 -7.17 -1.10 -57.58
CA PRO A 8 -8.01 -2.30 -57.47
C PRO A 8 -8.29 -2.66 -56.00
N GLY A 9 -9.55 -2.94 -55.68
CA GLY A 9 -9.98 -3.31 -54.33
C GLY A 9 -10.21 -2.14 -53.36
N LYS A 10 -10.05 -0.89 -53.82
CA LYS A 10 -10.40 0.31 -53.06
C LYS A 10 -11.66 0.97 -53.63
N SER A 11 -12.32 1.77 -52.82
CA SER A 11 -13.52 2.53 -53.21
C SER A 11 -13.46 3.92 -52.60
N ARG A 12 -14.01 4.90 -53.31
CA ARG A 12 -14.09 6.28 -52.83
C ARG A 12 -15.20 6.41 -51.80
N ILE A 13 -14.85 6.89 -50.61
CA ILE A 13 -15.79 7.15 -49.50
C ILE A 13 -16.06 8.65 -49.44
N PHE A 14 -17.23 9.03 -48.95
CA PHE A 14 -17.59 10.41 -48.65
C PHE A 14 -17.71 10.59 -47.14
N ASP A 15 -17.25 11.72 -46.62
CA ASP A 15 -17.41 12.05 -45.21
C ASP A 15 -18.90 12.25 -44.89
N GLY A 16 -19.43 11.48 -43.94
CA GLY A 16 -20.82 11.56 -43.51
C GLY A 16 -21.17 12.85 -42.75
N ARG A 17 -20.18 13.65 -42.34
CA ARG A 17 -20.41 14.94 -41.65
C ARG A 17 -20.44 16.12 -42.62
N THR A 18 -19.52 16.16 -43.59
CA THR A 18 -19.31 17.32 -44.48
C THR A 18 -19.86 17.09 -45.90
N GLY A 19 -19.93 15.84 -46.35
CA GLY A 19 -20.35 15.46 -47.71
C GLY A 19 -19.21 15.45 -48.73
N ASP A 20 -18.02 15.91 -48.36
CA ASP A 20 -16.84 15.93 -49.24
C ASP A 20 -16.24 14.51 -49.43
N PRO A 21 -15.68 14.20 -50.61
CA PRO A 21 -14.98 12.95 -50.83
C PRO A 21 -13.65 12.91 -50.06
N PHE A 22 -13.29 11.74 -49.54
CA PHE A 22 -11.95 11.53 -48.98
C PHE A 22 -10.87 11.71 -50.07
N GLU A 23 -9.73 12.29 -49.70
CA GLU A 23 -8.59 12.54 -50.60
C GLU A 23 -8.00 11.25 -51.19
N GLN A 24 -8.04 10.17 -50.41
CA GLN A 24 -7.50 8.86 -50.79
C GLN A 24 -8.59 7.79 -50.79
N PRO A 25 -8.58 6.86 -51.76
CA PRO A 25 -9.52 5.73 -51.78
C PRO A 25 -9.20 4.74 -50.67
N VAL A 26 -10.24 4.15 -50.07
CA VAL A 26 -10.14 3.27 -48.89
C VAL A 26 -10.61 1.86 -49.24
N ILE A 27 -10.01 0.84 -48.61
CA ILE A 27 -10.43 -0.55 -48.77
C ILE A 27 -11.73 -0.78 -48.00
N ILE A 28 -12.76 -1.26 -48.69
CA ILE A 28 -14.04 -1.64 -48.09
C ILE A 28 -14.23 -3.14 -48.28
N GLY A 29 -14.48 -3.85 -47.19
CA GLY A 29 -14.66 -5.30 -47.21
C GLY A 29 -15.72 -5.76 -46.23
N LYS A 30 -16.22 -6.97 -46.43
CA LYS A 30 -17.10 -7.65 -45.46
C LYS A 30 -16.23 -8.36 -44.43
N SER A 31 -15.93 -7.68 -43.32
CA SER A 31 -15.23 -8.29 -42.19
C SER A 31 -16.20 -9.04 -41.27
N TYR A 32 -15.83 -10.24 -40.84
CA TYR A 32 -16.57 -10.97 -39.80
C TYR A 32 -16.06 -10.53 -38.42
N ILE A 33 -16.87 -9.76 -37.69
CA ILE A 33 -16.55 -9.27 -36.35
C ILE A 33 -17.38 -10.05 -35.34
N LEU A 34 -16.71 -10.68 -34.37
CA LEU A 34 -17.35 -11.42 -33.29
C LEU A 34 -17.63 -10.51 -32.10
N LYS A 35 -18.85 -10.56 -31.56
CA LYS A 35 -19.20 -9.92 -30.29
C LYS A 35 -18.80 -10.84 -29.14
N LEU A 36 -17.75 -10.48 -28.42
CA LEU A 36 -17.36 -11.16 -27.18
C LEU A 36 -18.30 -10.77 -26.03
N ILE A 37 -18.41 -11.64 -25.04
CA ILE A 37 -19.16 -11.33 -23.81
C ILE A 37 -18.41 -10.23 -23.06
N HIS A 38 -19.10 -9.12 -22.82
CA HIS A 38 -18.56 -7.97 -22.12
C HIS A 38 -18.67 -8.20 -20.62
N GLN A 39 -17.52 -8.27 -19.94
CA GLN A 39 -17.46 -8.49 -18.48
C GLN A 39 -17.28 -7.19 -17.69
N VAL A 40 -17.41 -6.00 -18.30
CA VAL A 40 -17.16 -4.74 -17.57
C VAL A 40 -18.21 -4.50 -16.51
N ASP A 41 -19.46 -4.87 -16.78
CA ASP A 41 -20.55 -4.75 -15.82
C ASP A 41 -20.26 -5.61 -14.56
N ASP A 42 -19.61 -6.77 -14.74
CA ASP A 42 -19.13 -7.65 -13.65
C ASP A 42 -17.78 -7.23 -13.05
N LYS A 43 -17.12 -6.19 -13.60
CA LYS A 43 -15.78 -5.75 -13.18
C LYS A 43 -15.77 -4.59 -12.20
N ILE A 44 -16.83 -3.80 -12.16
CA ILE A 44 -16.92 -2.66 -11.25
C ILE A 44 -17.20 -3.17 -9.84
N HIS A 45 -16.34 -2.82 -8.89
CA HIS A 45 -16.47 -3.21 -7.48
C HIS A 45 -15.97 -2.09 -6.58
N GLY A 46 -16.76 -1.76 -5.57
CA GLY A 46 -16.43 -0.78 -4.53
C GLY A 46 -16.68 -1.36 -3.15
N ARG A 47 -15.86 -0.97 -2.18
CA ARG A 47 -15.97 -1.39 -0.78
C ARG A 47 -15.75 -0.19 0.14
N SER A 48 -16.67 0.04 1.07
CA SER A 48 -16.51 0.99 2.18
C SER A 48 -16.18 0.27 3.50
N SER A 49 -17.05 -0.64 3.93
CA SER A 49 -16.86 -1.54 5.07
C SER A 49 -17.35 -2.94 4.70
N GLY A 50 -16.96 -3.97 5.45
CA GLY A 50 -17.34 -5.35 5.17
C GLY A 50 -16.67 -6.36 6.09
N HIS A 51 -16.72 -7.62 5.72
CA HIS A 51 -16.16 -8.72 6.51
C HIS A 51 -14.62 -8.73 6.50
N TYR A 52 -14.05 -9.23 7.60
CA TYR A 52 -12.61 -9.35 7.84
C TYR A 52 -12.22 -10.79 8.13
N ALA A 53 -10.97 -11.15 7.86
CA ALA A 53 -10.43 -12.45 8.21
C ALA A 53 -10.32 -12.62 9.73
N LEU A 54 -10.67 -13.80 10.24
CA LEU A 54 -10.64 -14.08 11.68
C LEU A 54 -9.24 -13.95 12.28
N VAL A 55 -8.23 -14.43 11.56
CA VAL A 55 -6.84 -14.45 12.03
C VAL A 55 -6.20 -13.09 11.82
N THR A 56 -5.98 -12.68 10.57
CA THR A 56 -5.20 -11.48 10.22
C THR A 56 -5.95 -10.17 10.36
N GLN A 57 -7.27 -10.19 10.55
CA GLN A 57 -8.11 -9.00 10.64
C GLN A 57 -8.08 -8.09 9.39
N GLN A 58 -7.53 -8.60 8.29
CA GLN A 58 -7.48 -7.93 6.99
C GLN A 58 -8.81 -8.10 6.23
N PRO A 59 -9.13 -7.17 5.30
CA PRO A 59 -10.28 -7.29 4.41
C PRO A 59 -10.25 -8.62 3.65
N LEU A 60 -11.38 -9.33 3.57
CA LEU A 60 -11.45 -10.54 2.76
C LEU A 60 -11.10 -10.29 1.29
N ARG A 61 -10.63 -11.34 0.60
CA ARG A 61 -10.36 -11.31 -0.84
C ARG A 61 -11.61 -11.67 -1.64
N GLY A 62 -11.74 -11.06 -2.82
CA GLY A 62 -12.70 -11.45 -3.85
C GLY A 62 -14.00 -10.64 -3.84
N ARG A 63 -14.51 -10.33 -5.04
CA ARG A 63 -15.69 -9.47 -5.23
C ARG A 63 -16.96 -10.05 -4.61
N ALA A 64 -17.18 -11.36 -4.73
CA ALA A 64 -18.36 -12.04 -4.18
C ALA A 64 -18.52 -11.88 -2.66
N LYS A 65 -17.43 -11.63 -1.93
CA LYS A 65 -17.43 -11.42 -0.47
C LYS A 65 -17.29 -9.95 -0.08
N GLN A 66 -17.58 -9.04 -1.03
CA GLN A 66 -17.31 -7.60 -0.89
C GLN A 66 -15.86 -7.35 -0.43
N GLY A 67 -14.92 -8.05 -1.07
CA GLY A 67 -13.52 -8.04 -0.68
C GLY A 67 -12.84 -6.69 -0.90
N GLY A 68 -11.77 -6.44 -0.15
CA GLY A 68 -10.94 -5.25 -0.33
C GLY A 68 -10.01 -5.36 -1.54
N GLN A 69 -9.51 -4.21 -1.99
CA GLN A 69 -8.43 -4.18 -2.97
C GLN A 69 -7.11 -4.51 -2.27
N ARG A 70 -6.26 -5.30 -2.95
CA ARG A 70 -4.90 -5.55 -2.46
C ARG A 70 -4.03 -4.36 -2.81
N VAL A 71 -3.37 -3.81 -1.79
CA VAL A 71 -2.20 -2.94 -1.93
C VAL A 71 -1.00 -3.85 -1.69
N GLY A 72 -0.22 -4.11 -2.73
CA GLY A 72 0.97 -4.95 -2.67
C GLY A 72 2.23 -4.12 -2.42
N GLU A 73 3.36 -4.81 -2.43
CA GLU A 73 4.69 -4.23 -2.23
C GLU A 73 5.01 -3.17 -3.29
N MET A 74 4.60 -3.38 -4.55
CA MET A 74 4.83 -2.42 -5.63
C MET A 74 4.08 -1.11 -5.41
N GLU A 75 2.84 -1.16 -4.92
CA GLU A 75 2.06 0.02 -4.60
C GLU A 75 2.62 0.73 -3.35
N VAL A 76 3.12 -0.02 -2.38
CA VAL A 76 3.83 0.54 -1.21
C VAL A 76 5.08 1.29 -1.67
N TRP A 77 5.91 0.71 -2.53
CA TRP A 77 7.09 1.38 -3.07
C TRP A 77 6.74 2.66 -3.83
N ALA A 78 5.64 2.65 -4.59
CA ALA A 78 5.17 3.85 -5.25
C ALA A 78 4.85 4.96 -4.23
N LEU A 79 4.10 4.65 -3.17
CA LEU A 79 3.74 5.62 -2.13
C LEU A 79 4.96 6.14 -1.34
N GLU A 80 5.92 5.26 -1.06
CA GLU A 80 7.18 5.63 -0.42
C GLU A 80 8.02 6.55 -1.32
N GLY A 81 8.09 6.27 -2.62
CA GLY A 81 8.81 7.10 -3.60
C GLY A 81 8.23 8.51 -3.75
N PHE A 82 6.91 8.65 -3.58
CA PHE A 82 6.25 9.96 -3.55
C PHE A 82 6.40 10.69 -2.20
N GLY A 83 6.93 10.04 -1.17
CA GLY A 83 7.10 10.63 0.17
C GLY A 83 5.77 10.78 0.93
N VAL A 84 4.74 10.01 0.58
CA VAL A 84 3.40 10.16 1.16
C VAL A 84 3.22 9.27 2.40
N ALA A 85 3.92 9.63 3.48
CA ALA A 85 3.96 8.84 4.71
C ALA A 85 2.59 8.66 5.37
N HIS A 86 1.75 9.71 5.43
CA HIS A 86 0.45 9.65 6.09
C HIS A 86 -0.56 8.75 5.35
N ILE A 87 -0.59 8.80 4.01
CA ILE A 87 -1.46 7.93 3.22
C ILE A 87 -0.98 6.48 3.34
N LEU A 88 0.32 6.23 3.30
CA LEU A 88 0.86 4.89 3.50
C LEU A 88 0.48 4.34 4.87
N GLN A 89 0.65 5.14 5.93
CA GLN A 89 0.22 4.77 7.29
C GLN A 89 -1.28 4.49 7.34
N GLU A 90 -2.10 5.30 6.67
CA GLU A 90 -3.55 5.12 6.64
C GLU A 90 -3.97 3.83 5.95
N MET A 91 -3.33 3.49 4.84
CA MET A 91 -3.56 2.25 4.12
C MET A 91 -3.12 1.01 4.93
N LEU A 92 -2.05 1.13 5.71
CA LEU A 92 -1.47 0.03 6.51
C LEU A 92 -2.05 -0.11 7.93
N THR A 93 -2.80 0.87 8.44
CA THR A 93 -3.39 0.80 9.79
C THR A 93 -4.92 0.94 9.76
N TYR A 94 -5.44 2.15 9.53
CA TYR A 94 -6.87 2.46 9.64
C TYR A 94 -7.74 1.64 8.67
N LYS A 95 -7.24 1.39 7.45
CA LYS A 95 -8.00 0.70 6.38
C LYS A 95 -7.75 -0.81 6.31
N SER A 96 -6.74 -1.34 7.00
CA SER A 96 -6.26 -2.72 6.84
C SER A 96 -6.64 -3.66 7.99
N ASP A 97 -5.99 -3.58 9.15
CA ASP A 97 -6.01 -4.63 10.16
C ASP A 97 -6.12 -4.12 11.60
N HIS A 98 -6.06 -2.80 11.83
CA HIS A 98 -6.18 -2.24 13.17
C HIS A 98 -7.66 -2.12 13.60
N ILE A 99 -8.15 -3.05 14.43
CA ILE A 99 -9.56 -3.12 14.85
C ILE A 99 -10.02 -1.83 15.55
N ARG A 100 -9.29 -1.39 16.58
CA ARG A 100 -9.67 -0.21 17.39
C ARG A 100 -9.66 1.08 16.56
N ALA A 101 -8.55 1.36 15.90
CA ALA A 101 -8.39 2.54 15.06
C ALA A 101 -9.46 2.63 13.97
N ARG A 102 -9.87 1.50 13.36
CA ARG A 102 -10.98 1.50 12.39
C ARG A 102 -12.32 1.93 13.00
N GLN A 103 -12.65 1.43 14.19
CA GLN A 103 -13.91 1.78 14.86
C GLN A 103 -13.93 3.27 15.22
N GLU A 104 -12.80 3.79 15.70
CA GLU A 104 -12.62 5.21 16.02
C GLU A 104 -12.72 6.09 14.78
N VAL A 105 -12.08 5.70 13.66
CA VAL A 105 -12.19 6.41 12.37
C VAL A 105 -13.64 6.43 11.89
N LEU A 106 -14.37 5.32 11.98
CA LEU A 106 -15.77 5.27 11.58
C LEU A 106 -16.63 6.20 12.43
N GLY A 107 -16.47 6.17 13.76
CA GLY A 107 -17.20 7.06 14.67
C GLY A 107 -16.90 8.54 14.43
N THR A 108 -15.63 8.88 14.30
CA THR A 108 -15.18 10.26 14.06
C THR A 108 -15.59 10.78 12.68
N THR A 109 -15.58 9.93 11.65
CA THR A 109 -16.04 10.30 10.29
C THR A 109 -17.54 10.63 10.29
N ILE A 110 -18.35 9.91 11.07
CA ILE A 110 -19.80 10.18 11.18
C ILE A 110 -20.06 11.49 11.94
N ILE A 111 -19.31 11.74 13.01
CA ILE A 111 -19.47 12.94 13.86
C ILE A 111 -18.85 14.18 13.21
N GLY A 112 -17.93 14.01 12.25
CA GLY A 112 -17.20 15.11 11.60
C GLY A 112 -16.01 15.60 12.43
N GLY A 113 -15.37 14.72 13.20
CA GLY A 113 -14.21 15.03 14.03
C GLY A 113 -12.86 14.76 13.36
N THR A 114 -11.77 15.09 14.06
CA THR A 114 -10.41 14.76 13.63
C THR A 114 -10.10 13.28 13.84
N ILE A 115 -9.45 12.65 12.86
CA ILE A 115 -9.05 11.24 12.94
C ILE A 115 -7.90 11.11 13.96
N PRO A 116 -8.03 10.26 15.01
CA PRO A 116 -7.00 10.09 16.02
C PRO A 116 -5.82 9.29 15.47
N ASN A 117 -4.58 9.66 15.81
CA ASN A 117 -3.39 8.89 15.44
C ASN A 117 -3.41 7.49 16.06
N PRO A 118 -2.95 6.43 15.35
CA PRO A 118 -2.96 5.09 15.91
C PRO A 118 -1.81 4.96 16.92
N GLU A 119 -2.13 4.73 18.18
CA GLU A 119 -1.13 4.54 19.25
C GLU A 119 -0.62 3.10 19.32
N ASP A 120 -1.45 2.15 18.92
CA ASP A 120 -1.21 0.71 19.03
C ASP A 120 -0.65 0.12 17.73
N ALA A 121 0.09 -0.99 17.86
CA ALA A 121 0.61 -1.73 16.72
C ALA A 121 -0.51 -2.49 15.98
N PRO A 122 -0.43 -2.63 14.64
CA PRO A 122 -1.41 -3.36 13.86
C PRO A 122 -1.48 -4.85 14.25
N GLU A 123 -2.65 -5.47 14.06
CA GLU A 123 -2.88 -6.87 14.47
C GLU A 123 -1.97 -7.84 13.72
N SER A 124 -1.62 -7.57 12.45
CA SER A 124 -0.67 -8.41 11.70
C SER A 124 0.71 -8.45 12.37
N PHE A 125 1.17 -7.34 12.95
CA PHE A 125 2.44 -7.30 13.70
C PHE A 125 2.33 -8.06 15.02
N ARG A 126 1.19 -7.95 15.71
CA ARG A 126 0.95 -8.72 16.95
C ARG A 126 0.91 -10.22 16.67
N LEU A 127 0.34 -10.65 15.55
CA LEU A 127 0.36 -12.04 15.10
C LEU A 127 1.78 -12.50 14.80
N LEU A 128 2.57 -11.71 14.06
CA LEU A 128 3.97 -12.01 13.80
C LEU A 128 4.76 -12.25 15.10
N VAL A 129 4.59 -11.38 16.11
CA VAL A 129 5.26 -11.55 17.41
C VAL A 129 4.82 -12.84 18.11
N ARG A 130 3.54 -13.20 18.01
CA ARG A 130 3.02 -14.46 18.58
C ARG A 130 3.58 -15.69 17.85
N GLU A 131 3.65 -15.64 16.53
CA GLU A 131 4.21 -16.72 15.72
C GLU A 131 5.71 -16.91 16.02
N LEU A 132 6.48 -15.84 16.13
CA LEU A 132 7.90 -15.93 16.50
C LEU A 132 8.10 -16.48 17.92
N ARG A 133 7.25 -16.10 18.88
CA ARG A 133 7.27 -16.68 20.23
C ARG A 133 6.96 -18.17 20.25
N SER A 134 6.10 -18.65 19.34
CA SER A 134 5.82 -20.08 19.19
C SER A 134 7.03 -20.89 18.72
N LEU A 135 7.97 -20.23 18.02
CA LEU A 135 9.26 -20.78 17.61
C LEU A 135 10.36 -20.61 18.68
N ALA A 136 10.00 -20.27 19.92
CA ALA A 136 10.93 -19.96 21.00
C ALA A 136 11.86 -18.76 20.72
N LEU A 137 11.46 -17.85 19.83
CA LEU A 137 12.15 -16.58 19.59
C LEU A 137 11.49 -15.46 20.39
N GLU A 138 12.23 -14.85 21.31
CA GLU A 138 11.72 -13.76 22.13
C GLU A 138 12.01 -12.40 21.47
N LEU A 139 10.95 -11.74 20.96
CA LEU A 139 11.02 -10.35 20.54
C LEU A 139 10.57 -9.42 21.66
N ASN A 140 11.52 -8.61 22.13
CA ASN A 140 11.29 -7.53 23.10
C ASN A 140 11.37 -6.18 22.37
N HIS A 141 10.21 -5.53 22.19
CA HIS A 141 10.13 -4.16 21.68
C HIS A 141 10.04 -3.18 22.85
N PHE A 142 11.11 -2.44 23.09
CA PHE A 142 11.13 -1.39 24.09
C PHE A 142 10.66 -0.08 23.46
N LEU A 143 9.52 0.46 23.92
CA LEU A 143 9.20 1.86 23.68
C LEU A 143 10.21 2.69 24.47
N ILE A 144 11.17 3.30 23.78
CA ILE A 144 12.04 4.32 24.36
C ILE A 144 11.15 5.55 24.61
N ARG A 145 10.50 5.58 25.76
CA ARG A 145 9.81 6.77 26.24
C ARG A 145 10.90 7.78 26.62
N ASN A 146 10.97 8.90 25.89
CA ASN A 146 12.00 9.96 26.01
C ASN A 146 11.96 10.73 27.36
N GLU A 147 11.54 10.10 28.46
CA GLU A 147 11.57 10.72 29.80
C GLU A 147 12.82 10.32 30.60
N LYS A 148 13.61 9.33 30.14
CA LYS A 148 14.83 8.87 30.83
C LYS A 148 16.16 9.35 30.22
N LEU A 149 16.15 10.40 29.38
CA LEU A 149 17.38 11.01 28.85
C LEU A 149 17.97 12.12 29.74
N SER A 150 17.35 12.46 30.88
CA SER A 150 17.81 13.56 31.76
C SER A 150 18.90 13.18 32.77
N SER A 151 19.24 11.91 32.94
CA SER A 151 20.19 11.54 34.00
C SER A 151 20.81 10.21 33.66
N HIS A 152 21.82 10.22 32.80
CA HIS A 152 23.02 9.39 32.83
C HIS A 152 23.85 9.91 31.65
N SER A 153 24.80 10.81 31.95
CA SER A 153 25.84 11.16 31.01
C SER A 153 26.65 9.90 30.71
N ILE A 154 26.29 9.18 29.63
CA ILE A 154 27.15 8.14 29.07
C ILE A 154 28.32 8.88 28.46
N ARG A 155 29.41 9.01 29.23
CA ARG A 155 30.70 9.52 28.73
C ARG A 155 31.21 8.53 27.69
N LEU A 156 30.91 8.79 26.42
CA LEU A 156 31.68 8.25 25.31
C LEU A 156 32.89 9.15 25.13
N GLY A 157 33.99 8.80 25.81
CA GLY A 157 35.28 9.42 25.57
C GLY A 157 35.84 8.96 24.23
N CYS A 158 35.98 9.87 23.28
CA CYS A 158 37.05 9.85 22.28
C CYS A 158 37.79 11.19 22.44
N PRO A 159 39.08 11.19 22.78
CA PRO A 159 39.82 12.43 22.97
C PRO A 159 40.04 13.09 21.60
N GLY A 160 39.53 14.31 21.44
CA GLY A 160 39.87 15.21 20.34
C GLY A 160 39.04 15.03 19.06
N SER A 161 37.91 15.71 19.00
CA SER A 161 37.46 16.48 17.82
C SER A 161 36.11 17.12 18.14
N ASP A 162 36.14 18.40 18.48
CA ASP A 162 34.96 19.24 18.53
C ASP A 162 34.45 19.46 17.11
N MET A 163 33.23 19.02 16.81
CA MET A 163 32.48 19.56 15.68
C MET A 163 30.99 19.53 16.00
N SER A 164 30.49 20.68 16.44
CA SER A 164 29.07 21.00 16.53
C SER A 164 28.44 20.95 15.15
N LEU A 165 27.46 20.06 14.94
CA LEU A 165 26.54 20.20 13.81
C LEU A 165 25.11 19.92 14.22
N GLY A 166 24.26 20.88 13.86
CA GLY A 166 22.91 21.07 14.36
C GLY A 166 21.88 20.05 13.90
N ARG A 167 20.68 20.32 14.44
CA ARG A 167 19.42 19.60 14.38
C ARG A 167 19.07 18.95 13.03
N SER A 168 18.14 18.00 13.16
CA SER A 168 17.41 17.24 12.14
C SER A 168 18.16 16.06 11.51
N ASN A 169 17.88 14.86 12.01
CA ASN A 169 17.34 13.75 11.20
C ASN A 169 17.19 12.50 12.09
N MET A 170 15.96 11.99 12.19
CA MET A 170 15.68 10.67 12.77
C MET A 170 16.43 9.62 11.93
N LYS A 171 17.47 9.04 12.51
CA LYS A 171 18.18 7.90 11.92
C LYS A 171 17.81 6.68 12.75
N LEU A 172 16.98 5.79 12.21
CA LEU A 172 16.78 4.45 12.76
C LEU A 172 18.14 3.73 12.70
N ARG A 173 18.85 3.64 13.83
CA ARG A 173 19.94 2.69 14.00
C ARG A 173 19.35 1.42 14.61
N PHE A 174 19.26 0.37 13.80
CA PHE A 174 19.11 -1.00 14.31
C PHE A 174 20.43 -1.37 15.02
N LEU A 175 20.46 -1.22 16.34
CA LEU A 175 21.56 -1.75 17.15
C LEU A 175 21.23 -3.20 17.50
N GLY A 176 21.76 -4.14 16.72
CA GLY A 176 21.72 -5.55 17.07
C GLY A 176 22.60 -5.82 18.29
N VAL A 177 21.98 -6.12 19.44
CA VAL A 177 22.68 -6.64 20.61
C VAL A 177 22.43 -8.15 20.64
N PHE A 178 23.37 -8.92 20.10
CA PHE A 178 23.44 -10.36 20.34
C PHE A 178 23.93 -10.58 21.77
N ASN A 179 23.02 -10.99 22.66
CA ASN A 179 23.39 -11.39 24.02
C ASN A 179 23.64 -12.91 24.01
N THR A 180 24.90 -13.33 24.08
CA THR A 180 25.26 -14.74 24.26
C THR A 180 25.01 -15.19 25.70
N PRO A 181 24.49 -16.41 25.94
CA PRO A 181 24.16 -16.87 27.28
C PRO A 181 25.42 -17.11 28.13
N ASN A 182 25.45 -16.53 29.32
CA ASN A 182 26.56 -16.62 30.25
C ASN A 182 26.67 -18.06 30.81
N LYS A 183 27.73 -18.76 30.46
CA LYS A 183 27.99 -20.16 30.87
C LYS A 183 28.49 -20.15 32.32
N LYS A 184 27.78 -20.85 33.22
CA LYS A 184 28.24 -21.16 34.58
C LYS A 184 29.67 -21.72 34.55
N LYS A 185 30.55 -21.21 35.40
CA LYS A 185 31.72 -21.94 35.90
C LYS A 185 31.71 -21.86 37.42
N GLY A 186 31.71 -23.02 38.05
CA GLY A 186 31.96 -23.16 39.47
C GLY A 186 33.45 -23.01 39.79
N SER A 187 33.68 -22.53 41.00
CA SER A 187 34.70 -22.95 41.95
C SER A 187 34.22 -22.45 43.31
#